data_AF-A0A821IT40-F1
#
_entry.id   AF-A0A821IT40-F1
#
_cell.length_a   1.000
_cell.length_b   1.000
_cell.length_c   1.000
_cell.angle_alpha   90.00
_cell.angle_beta   90.00
_cell.angle_gamma   90.00
#
_symmetry.space_group_name_H-M   'P 1'
#
loop_
_entity.id
_entity.type
_entity.pdbx_description
1 polymer ?
#
loop_
_entity_poly.entity_id
_entity_poly.type
_entity_poly.pdbx_seq_one_letter_code
_entity_poly.pdbx_strand_id
1 'polypeptide(L)'
;MEWNLYIDDTPTINGVMTNITVPGVGQETTIPMAISLDLLQYLRGQGLENLMNLALAIGGRNGSSSRLSLRARPTMEIFGFPITSPEITI
;
A
#
# COMPACT_ATOMS: atom_id res chain seq x y z
N MET A 1 7.38 -2.92 -9.56
CA MET A 1 6.41 -1.91 -9.09
C MET A 1 6.78 -1.50 -7.68
N GLU A 2 6.90 -0.20 -7.44
CA GLU A 2 7.15 0.34 -6.10
C GLU A 2 5.84 0.76 -5.46
N TRP A 3 5.73 0.59 -4.15
CA TRP A 3 4.60 1.04 -3.36
C TRP A 3 5.06 1.61 -2.02
N ASN A 4 4.26 2.54 -1.50
CA ASN A 4 4.46 3.20 -0.22
C ASN A 4 3.14 3.20 0.56
N LEU A 5 3.21 2.78 1.82
CA LEU A 5 2.10 2.83 2.76
C LEU A 5 2.17 4.12 3.56
N TYR A 6 1.05 4.80 3.69
CA TYR A 6 0.91 6.03 4.44
C TYR A 6 -0.09 5.86 5.57
N ILE A 7 0.22 6.44 6.72
CA ILE A 7 -0.68 6.60 7.85
C ILE A 7 -0.81 8.10 8.09
N ASP A 8 -2.02 8.65 8.02
CA ASP A 8 -2.28 10.08 8.15
C ASP A 8 -1.36 10.93 7.24
N ASP A 9 -1.26 10.55 5.96
CA ASP A 9 -0.38 11.13 4.93
C ASP A 9 1.13 11.09 5.24
N THR A 10 1.54 10.41 6.30
CA THR A 10 2.95 10.21 6.65
C THR A 10 3.45 8.89 6.07
N PRO A 11 4.56 8.88 5.29
CA PRO A 11 5.15 7.65 4.78
C PRO A 11 5.56 6.72 5.92
N THR A 12 5.28 5.43 5.80
CA THR A 12 5.55 4.44 6.87
C THR A 12 6.51 3.36 6.38
N ILE A 13 6.02 2.46 5.55
CA ILE A 13 6.78 1.36 4.97
C ILE A 13 6.63 1.39 3.46
N ASN A 14 7.64 0.87 2.78
CA ASN A 14 7.67 0.78 1.33
C ASN A 14 8.09 -0.62 0.90
N GLY A 15 7.85 -0.92 -0.35
CA GLY A 15 8.23 -2.20 -0.91
C GLY A 15 8.29 -2.19 -2.43
N VAL A 16 8.88 -3.26 -2.97
CA VAL A 16 8.96 -3.51 -4.40
C VAL A 16 8.33 -4.85 -4.68
N MET A 17 7.38 -4.87 -5.60
CA MET A 17 6.81 -6.09 -6.17
C MET A 17 7.41 -6.34 -7.55
N THR A 18 7.84 -7.58 -7.77
CA THR A 18 8.38 -8.07 -9.04
C THR A 18 7.58 -9.29 -9.52
N ASN A 19 7.71 -9.64 -10.79
CA ASN A 19 7.21 -10.92 -11.35
C ASN A 19 5.68 -11.11 -11.31
N ILE A 20 4.92 -10.08 -11.63
CA ILE A 20 3.46 -10.19 -11.79
C ILE A 20 3.15 -10.35 -13.28
N THR A 21 2.50 -11.46 -13.64
CA THR A 21 1.99 -11.68 -15.00
C THR A 21 0.49 -11.52 -14.99
N VAL A 22 -0.01 -10.51 -15.69
CA VAL A 22 -1.45 -10.35 -15.94
C VAL A 22 -1.75 -11.01 -17.28
N PRO A 23 -2.77 -11.90 -17.35
CA PRO A 23 -3.19 -12.49 -18.62
C PRO A 23 -3.73 -11.41 -19.58
N GLY A 24 -3.87 -11.77 -20.86
CA GLY A 24 -4.12 -10.82 -21.96
C GLY A 24 -5.33 -9.89 -21.80
N VAL A 25 -5.47 -8.97 -22.76
CA VAL A 25 -6.42 -7.85 -22.74
C VAL A 25 -7.82 -8.24 -22.26
N GLY A 26 -8.35 -7.48 -21.29
CA GLY A 26 -9.71 -7.65 -20.75
C GLY A 26 -9.81 -8.61 -19.56
N GLN A 27 -8.70 -9.15 -19.08
CA GLN A 27 -8.67 -9.99 -17.89
C GLN A 27 -8.18 -9.23 -16.66
N GLU A 28 -8.78 -9.53 -15.52
CA GLU A 28 -8.35 -9.02 -14.22
C GLU A 28 -7.58 -10.13 -13.48
N THR A 29 -6.57 -9.73 -12.72
CA THR A 29 -5.87 -10.64 -11.81
C THR A 29 -5.78 -10.02 -10.43
N THR A 30 -6.10 -10.79 -9.40
CA THR A 30 -5.87 -10.38 -8.02
C THR A 30 -4.39 -10.53 -7.72
N ILE A 31 -3.73 -9.42 -7.43
CA ILE A 31 -2.32 -9.41 -7.05
C ILE A 31 -2.25 -9.49 -5.52
N PRO A 32 -1.82 -10.62 -4.93
CA PRO A 32 -1.68 -10.71 -3.49
C PRO A 32 -0.52 -9.83 -3.02
N MET A 33 -0.81 -8.91 -2.11
CA MET A 33 0.19 -8.04 -1.48
C MET A 33 0.41 -8.48 -0.03
N ALA A 34 1.62 -8.92 0.29
CA ALA A 34 2.03 -9.17 1.66
C ALA A 34 2.66 -7.90 2.24
N ILE A 35 1.97 -7.28 3.19
CA ILE A 35 2.42 -6.07 3.87
C ILE A 35 2.74 -6.43 5.32
N SER A 36 3.95 -6.09 5.78
CA SER A 36 4.38 -6.28 7.16
C SER A 36 4.74 -4.94 7.78
N LEU A 37 4.03 -4.55 8.83
CA LEU A 37 4.23 -3.31 9.56
C LEU A 37 4.62 -3.61 11.01
N ASP A 38 5.81 -3.17 11.41
CA ASP A 38 6.18 -3.15 12.83
C ASP A 38 5.62 -1.88 13.50
N LEU A 39 4.50 -2.06 14.19
CA LEU A 39 3.83 -0.99 14.93
C LEU A 39 4.73 -0.43 16.03
N LEU A 40 5.47 -1.26 16.77
CA LEU A 40 6.32 -0.79 17.85
C LEU A 40 7.48 0.06 17.32
N GLN A 41 8.00 -0.26 16.14
CA GLN A 41 9.02 0.56 15.49
C GLN A 41 8.47 1.89 14.97
N TYR A 42 7.29 1.90 14.35
CA TYR A 42 6.65 3.13 13.86
C TYR A 42 6.19 4.07 14.99
N LEU A 43 5.77 3.49 16.11
CA LEU A 43 5.18 4.22 17.24
C LEU A 43 6.21 4.63 18.29
N ARG A 44 7.49 4.28 18.12
CA ARG A 44 8.57 4.80 18.97
C ARG A 44 8.64 6.32 18.83
N GLY A 45 8.11 7.03 19.83
CA GLY A 45 7.98 8.50 19.83
C GLY A 45 6.56 9.03 19.61
N GLN A 46 5.59 8.16 19.34
CA GLN A 46 4.17 8.51 19.25
C GLN A 46 3.42 8.13 20.53
N GLY A 47 2.41 8.91 20.91
CA GLY A 47 1.63 8.65 22.11
C GLY A 47 0.74 7.40 22.01
N LEU A 48 0.33 6.84 23.16
CA LEU A 48 -0.59 5.71 23.27
C LEU A 48 -1.91 5.93 22.50
N GLU A 49 -2.33 7.18 22.38
CA GLU A 49 -3.52 7.59 21.62
C GLU A 49 -3.39 7.31 20.13
N ASN A 50 -2.23 7.57 19.51
CA ASN A 50 -2.00 7.29 18.08
C ASN A 50 -2.02 5.79 17.79
N LEU A 51 -1.45 4.97 18.70
CA LEU A 51 -1.50 3.51 18.60
C LEU A 51 -2.97 3.02 18.62
N MET A 52 -3.76 3.52 19.56
CA MET A 52 -5.18 3.16 19.68
C MET A 52 -5.94 3.56 18.42
N ASN A 53 -5.72 4.77 17.92
CA ASN A 53 -6.38 5.28 16.72
C ASN A 53 -6.04 4.46 15.48
N LEU A 54 -4.78 4.06 15.31
CA LEU A 54 -4.37 3.18 14.21
C LEU A 54 -5.00 1.80 14.31
N ALA A 55 -4.96 1.17 15.50
CA ALA A 55 -5.57 -0.13 15.72
C ALA A 55 -7.10 -0.11 15.46
N LEU A 56 -7.77 0.96 15.86
CA LEU A 56 -9.20 1.16 15.61
C LEU A 56 -9.54 1.43 14.14
N ALA A 57 -8.68 2.17 13.43
CA ALA A 57 -8.82 2.43 11.99
C ALA A 57 -8.67 1.13 11.18
N ILE A 58 -7.64 0.32 11.50
CA ILE A 58 -7.44 -1.00 10.88
C ILE A 58 -8.57 -1.98 11.28
N GLY A 59 -9.01 -1.94 12.54
CA GLY A 59 -10.11 -2.76 13.04
C GLY A 59 -11.50 -2.34 12.55
N GLY A 60 -11.61 -1.29 11.72
CA GLY A 60 -12.86 -0.89 11.07
C GLY A 60 -13.89 -0.20 11.97
N ARG A 61 -13.55 0.13 13.23
CA ARG A 61 -14.54 0.62 14.22
C ARG A 61 -15.16 1.98 13.86
N ASN A 62 -14.47 2.80 13.07
CA ASN A 62 -14.92 4.14 12.68
C ASN A 62 -15.25 4.28 11.19
N GLY A 63 -15.31 3.19 10.41
CA GLY A 63 -15.57 3.24 8.95
C GLY A 63 -14.53 4.02 8.12
N SER A 64 -13.51 4.57 8.76
CA SER A 64 -12.40 5.30 8.15
C SER A 64 -11.21 4.34 8.09
N SER A 65 -11.18 3.53 7.04
CA SER A 65 -9.89 3.14 6.45
C SER A 65 -9.13 4.38 5.95
N SER A 66 -9.74 5.58 5.96
CA SER A 66 -9.24 6.84 5.39
C SER A 66 -7.93 7.37 6.00
N ARG A 67 -7.40 6.74 7.04
CA ARG A 67 -6.06 7.08 7.57
C ARG A 67 -4.96 6.28 6.90
N LEU A 68 -5.28 5.11 6.34
CA LEU A 68 -4.34 4.28 5.59
C LEU A 68 -4.49 4.62 4.12
N SER A 69 -3.40 4.95 3.44
CA SER A 69 -3.39 5.00 1.98
C SER A 69 -2.21 4.24 1.42
N LEU A 70 -2.47 3.47 0.37
CA LEU A 70 -1.43 2.77 -0.38
C LEU A 70 -1.22 3.51 -1.70
N ARG A 71 -0.01 4.06 -1.89
CA ARG A 71 0.37 4.71 -3.14
C ARG A 71 1.32 3.81 -3.91
N ALA A 72 0.95 3.44 -5.12
CA ALA A 72 1.73 2.55 -5.96
C ALA A 72 1.92 3.13 -7.36
N ARG A 73 3.09 2.87 -7.96
CA ARG A 73 3.38 3.24 -9.34
C ARG A 73 3.74 1.99 -10.14
N PRO A 74 2.75 1.32 -10.77
CA PRO A 74 3.01 0.13 -11.54
C PRO A 74 3.81 0.47 -12.80
N THR A 75 4.75 -0.41 -13.12
CA THR A 75 5.40 -0.44 -14.44
C THR A 75 5.08 -1.79 -15.03
N MET A 76 4.47 -1.77 -16.21
CA MET A 76 4.04 -2.94 -16.96
C MET A 76 4.95 -3.09 -18.17
N GLU A 77 5.27 -4.33 -18.55
CA GLU A 77 5.96 -4.60 -19.80
C GLU A 77 4.92 -5.05 -20.83
N ILE A 78 4.81 -4.30 -21.94
CA ILE A 78 3.92 -4.62 -23.05
C ILE A 78 4.77 -4.76 -24.31
N PHE A 79 4.80 -5.96 -24.90
CA PHE A 79 5.62 -6.27 -26.07
C PHE A 79 7.11 -5.88 -25.93
N GLY A 80 7.69 -6.05 -24.73
CA GLY A 80 9.09 -5.68 -24.44
C GLY A 80 9.31 -4.19 -24.19
N PHE A 81 8.25 -3.37 -24.19
CA PHE A 81 8.32 -1.96 -23.86
C PHE A 81 7.82 -1.70 -22.43
N PRO A 82 8.60 -1.03 -21.58
CA PRO A 82 8.14 -0.64 -20.26
C PRO A 82 7.18 0.55 -20.36
N ILE A 83 6.01 0.42 -19.73
CA ILE A 83 5.01 1.47 -19.59
C ILE A 83 4.76 1.69 -18.10
N THR A 84 5.09 2.88 -17.62
CA THR A 84 4.83 3.30 -16.24
C THR A 84 3.49 4.03 -16.18
N SER A 85 2.61 3.55 -15.32
CA SER A 85 1.32 4.20 -15.05
C SER A 85 1.52 5.40 -14.12
N PRO A 86 0.58 6.38 -14.10
CA PRO A 86 0.50 7.34 -13.01
C PRO A 86 0.41 6.67 -11.63
N GLU A 87 0.67 7.45 -10.60
CA GLU A 87 0.49 7.00 -9.22
C GLU A 87 -0.98 6.68 -8.95
N ILE A 88 -1.21 5.50 -8.38
CA ILE A 88 -2.53 5.02 -7.95
C ILE A 88 -2.54 5.12 -6.42
N THR A 89 -3.59 5.73 -5.87
CA THR A 89 -3.84 5.78 -4.42
C THR A 89 -5.08 4.93 -4.12
N ILE A 90 -4.93 3.99 -3.18
CA ILE A 90 -5.98 3.10 -2.68
C ILE A 90 -6.23 3.41 -1.20
#